data_AF-A0A354FE53-F1
#
_entry.id   AF-A0A354FE53-F1
#
_cell.length_a   1.000
_cell.length_b   1.000
_cell.length_c   1.000
_cell.angle_alpha   90.00
_cell.angle_beta   90.00
_cell.angle_gamma   90.00
#
_symmetry.space_group_name_H-M   'P 1'
#
loop_
_entity.id
_entity.type
_entity.pdbx_description
1 polymer ?
#
loop_
_entity_poly.entity_id
_entity_poly.type
_entity_poly.pdbx_seq_one_letter_code
_entity_poly.pdbx_strand_id
1 'polypeptide(L)'
;MLRSQGQTTVRFWIALLTGKSAALLCRLFRHSGTSLPGVVALKVYPQLLSVLPAAYERIVAVTGTNGKTTTANLLAHLLRSSGSSTVNNHEGANMISGVVTALIKDWTMLGERRSQIAVLEVDEGSVGKVFPSVKPDLLVVTNYFRDQLDRYSDLDHNINLLRRILDELPQTLLLLNADDPLVVTAGCDHSVASYYGVASEQKDQTGDCEIREGSLCPDCGAFLAYNYYNYGQLGAYYCPNCTFRRPVPDFLASEIQDDDYLEFILHVCQRKGRNENCSTADTVRLRAQMRGFYNVYNI
;
A
#
# COMPACT_ATOMS: atom_id res chain seq x y z
N MET A 1 -35.88 -13.40 -4.72
CA MET A 1 -34.45 -13.16 -4.43
C MET A 1 -33.67 -14.39 -3.94
N LEU A 2 -34.26 -15.59 -3.85
CA LEU A 2 -33.61 -16.81 -3.30
C LEU A 2 -33.19 -17.87 -4.35
N ARG A 3 -33.39 -17.62 -5.66
CA ARG A 3 -32.95 -18.52 -6.74
C ARG A 3 -31.50 -18.29 -7.21
N SER A 4 -30.85 -17.22 -6.78
CA SER A 4 -29.49 -16.84 -7.24
C SER A 4 -28.35 -17.37 -6.36
N GLN A 5 -28.62 -17.83 -5.14
CA GLN A 5 -27.56 -18.35 -4.25
C GLN A 5 -27.03 -19.72 -4.71
N GLY A 6 -27.89 -20.64 -5.17
CA GLY A 6 -27.43 -21.96 -5.60
C GLY A 6 -26.50 -21.95 -6.82
N GLN A 7 -26.77 -21.10 -7.82
CA GLN A 7 -25.92 -21.01 -9.02
C GLN A 7 -24.60 -20.28 -8.75
N THR A 8 -24.60 -19.27 -7.87
CA THR A 8 -23.38 -18.56 -7.47
C THR A 8 -22.46 -19.47 -6.65
N THR A 9 -23.00 -20.33 -5.79
CA THR A 9 -22.22 -21.32 -5.05
C THR A 9 -21.57 -22.36 -5.98
N VAL A 10 -22.28 -22.91 -6.97
CA VAL A 10 -21.69 -23.89 -7.90
C VAL A 10 -20.57 -23.26 -8.74
N ARG A 11 -20.78 -22.06 -9.29
CA ARG A 11 -19.75 -21.36 -10.08
C ARG A 11 -18.53 -21.01 -9.23
N PHE A 12 -18.73 -20.64 -7.97
CA PHE A 12 -17.64 -20.43 -7.02
C PHE A 12 -16.80 -21.70 -6.84
N TRP A 13 -17.42 -22.85 -6.56
CA TRP A 13 -16.69 -24.10 -6.39
C TRP A 13 -15.93 -24.53 -7.64
N ILE A 14 -16.54 -24.40 -8.82
CA ILE A 14 -15.86 -24.69 -10.10
C ILE A 14 -14.67 -23.74 -10.29
N ALA A 15 -14.83 -22.44 -10.01
CA ALA A 15 -13.74 -21.47 -10.13
C ALA A 15 -12.60 -21.76 -9.15
N LEU A 16 -12.91 -22.11 -7.91
CA LEU A 16 -11.94 -22.47 -6.89
C LEU A 16 -11.15 -23.73 -7.29
N LEU A 17 -11.84 -24.81 -7.67
CA LEU A 17 -11.22 -26.08 -8.05
C LEU A 17 -10.41 -25.96 -9.35
N THR A 18 -10.89 -25.23 -10.35
CA THR A 18 -10.13 -24.98 -11.59
C THR A 18 -8.89 -24.12 -11.34
N GLY A 19 -9.01 -23.05 -10.54
CA GLY A 19 -7.87 -22.25 -10.12
C GLY A 19 -6.83 -23.06 -9.35
N LYS A 20 -7.25 -23.90 -8.40
CA LYS A 20 -6.37 -24.80 -7.66
C LYS A 20 -5.70 -25.84 -8.54
N SER A 21 -6.42 -26.40 -9.51
CA SER A 21 -5.86 -27.35 -10.47
C SER A 21 -4.81 -26.68 -11.35
N ALA A 22 -5.08 -25.45 -11.82
CA ALA A 22 -4.10 -24.66 -12.56
C ALA A 22 -2.85 -24.36 -11.71
N ALA A 23 -3.02 -24.01 -10.43
CA ALA A 23 -1.89 -23.79 -9.52
C ALA A 23 -1.05 -25.06 -9.30
N LEU A 24 -1.70 -26.22 -9.17
CA LEU A 24 -1.03 -27.52 -9.05
C LEU A 24 -0.25 -27.86 -10.32
N LEU A 25 -0.84 -27.65 -11.50
CA LEU A 25 -0.17 -27.86 -12.79
C LEU A 25 1.05 -26.93 -12.93
N CYS A 26 0.92 -25.64 -12.63
CA CYS A 26 2.07 -24.73 -12.63
C CYS A 26 3.21 -25.25 -11.76
N ARG A 27 2.91 -25.70 -10.53
CA ARG A 27 3.91 -26.26 -9.62
C ARG A 27 4.55 -27.52 -10.18
N LEU A 28 3.78 -28.42 -10.80
CA LEU A 28 4.28 -29.65 -11.42
C LEU A 28 5.27 -29.36 -12.57
N PHE A 29 5.00 -28.31 -13.35
CA PHE A 29 5.87 -27.85 -14.43
C PHE A 29 6.94 -26.84 -13.99
N ARG A 30 7.19 -26.69 -12.67
CA ARG A 30 8.18 -25.77 -12.09
C ARG A 30 7.97 -24.30 -12.49
N HIS A 31 6.74 -23.92 -12.82
CA HIS A 31 6.34 -22.55 -13.12
C HIS A 31 5.77 -21.88 -11.86
N SER A 32 6.16 -20.64 -11.57
CA SER A 32 5.74 -19.90 -10.36
C SER A 32 4.21 -19.73 -10.25
N GLY A 33 3.56 -19.62 -11.42
CA GLY A 33 2.09 -19.58 -11.52
C GLY A 33 1.52 -18.43 -10.69
N THR A 34 2.11 -17.25 -10.82
CA THR A 34 1.81 -16.05 -10.02
C THR A 34 0.46 -15.44 -10.34
N SER A 35 0.00 -15.56 -11.59
CA SER A 35 -1.28 -14.97 -12.04
C SER A 35 -2.20 -15.95 -12.79
N LEU A 36 -1.67 -17.01 -13.40
CA LEU A 36 -2.44 -17.94 -14.24
C LEU A 36 -3.64 -18.58 -13.50
N PRO A 37 -3.48 -19.09 -12.25
CA PRO A 37 -4.61 -19.66 -11.51
C PRO A 37 -5.79 -18.68 -11.37
N GLY A 38 -5.50 -17.42 -11.05
CA GLY A 38 -6.48 -16.36 -10.93
C GLY A 38 -7.12 -15.98 -12.26
N VAL A 39 -6.36 -15.94 -13.36
CA VAL A 39 -6.92 -15.71 -14.71
C VAL A 39 -7.95 -16.79 -15.06
N VAL A 40 -7.61 -18.07 -14.84
CA VAL A 40 -8.51 -19.19 -15.14
C VAL A 40 -9.76 -19.12 -14.27
N ALA A 41 -9.60 -18.90 -12.96
CA ALA A 41 -10.72 -18.83 -12.04
C ALA A 41 -11.65 -17.64 -12.32
N LEU A 42 -11.11 -16.45 -12.63
CA LEU A 42 -11.88 -15.26 -12.97
C LEU A 42 -12.67 -15.42 -14.28
N LYS A 43 -12.17 -16.20 -15.25
CA LYS A 43 -12.94 -16.54 -16.46
C LYS A 43 -14.19 -17.36 -16.13
N VAL A 44 -14.11 -18.26 -15.15
CA VAL A 44 -15.25 -19.07 -14.71
C VAL A 44 -16.22 -18.24 -13.88
N TYR A 45 -15.69 -17.46 -12.93
CA TYR A 45 -16.46 -16.64 -12.01
C TYR A 45 -15.81 -15.25 -11.81
N PRO A 46 -16.23 -14.23 -12.58
CA PRO A 46 -15.62 -12.88 -12.51
C PRO A 46 -15.80 -12.17 -11.16
N GLN A 47 -16.83 -12.52 -10.39
CA GLN A 47 -17.11 -11.95 -9.06
C GLN A 47 -16.24 -12.56 -7.96
N LEU A 48 -15.29 -13.45 -8.29
CA LEU A 48 -14.49 -14.13 -7.28
C LEU A 48 -13.67 -13.16 -6.40
N LEU A 49 -13.28 -12.00 -6.95
CA LEU A 49 -12.58 -10.96 -6.20
C LEU A 49 -13.45 -10.26 -5.14
N SER A 50 -14.78 -10.30 -5.23
CA SER A 50 -15.64 -9.77 -4.15
C SER A 50 -16.01 -10.83 -3.10
N VAL A 51 -15.83 -12.12 -3.41
CA VAL A 51 -16.20 -13.23 -2.53
C VAL A 51 -15.02 -13.70 -1.67
N LEU A 52 -13.84 -13.89 -2.27
CA LEU A 52 -12.69 -14.43 -1.52
C LEU A 52 -12.20 -13.50 -0.41
N PRO A 53 -12.03 -12.18 -0.61
CA PRO A 53 -11.50 -11.30 0.43
C PRO A 53 -12.43 -11.22 1.65
N ALA A 54 -13.75 -11.27 1.45
CA ALA A 54 -14.74 -11.17 2.53
C ALA A 54 -14.65 -12.29 3.60
N ALA A 55 -13.89 -13.36 3.35
CA ALA A 55 -13.67 -14.43 4.32
C ALA A 55 -12.49 -14.17 5.28
N TYR A 56 -11.66 -13.16 5.02
CA TYR A 56 -10.53 -12.81 5.87
C TYR A 56 -10.98 -11.89 7.01
N GLU A 57 -10.34 -12.00 8.16
CA GLU A 57 -10.65 -11.15 9.32
C GLU A 57 -10.12 -9.74 9.14
N ARG A 58 -8.97 -9.61 8.47
CA ARG A 58 -8.35 -8.33 8.12
C ARG A 58 -7.71 -8.38 6.75
N ILE A 59 -7.83 -7.29 6.00
CA ILE A 59 -7.15 -7.08 4.73
C ILE A 59 -6.34 -5.80 4.81
N VAL A 60 -5.03 -5.92 4.59
CA VAL A 60 -4.13 -4.78 4.43
C VAL A 60 -3.73 -4.70 2.97
N ALA A 61 -3.91 -3.55 2.33
CA ALA A 61 -3.44 -3.30 0.98
C ALA A 61 -2.25 -2.34 0.99
N VAL A 62 -1.31 -2.55 0.07
CA VAL A 62 -0.15 -1.69 -0.14
C VAL A 62 -0.12 -1.24 -1.60
N THR A 63 -0.06 0.07 -1.84
CA THR A 63 0.01 0.67 -3.18
C THR A 63 0.97 1.87 -3.21
N GLY A 64 1.18 2.45 -4.40
CA GLY A 64 2.15 3.52 -4.66
C GLY A 64 3.16 3.09 -5.73
N THR A 65 3.96 3.99 -6.28
CA THR A 65 4.89 3.65 -7.38
C THR A 65 5.97 2.68 -6.91
N ASN A 66 6.71 3.05 -5.86
CA ASN A 66 7.88 2.31 -5.38
C ASN A 66 7.68 1.73 -3.98
N GLY A 67 8.40 0.65 -3.68
CA GLY A 67 8.44 0.07 -2.32
C GLY A 67 7.26 -0.82 -1.94
N LYS A 68 6.27 -1.01 -2.83
CA LYS A 68 5.08 -1.85 -2.57
C LYS A 68 5.45 -3.26 -2.14
N THR A 69 6.26 -3.95 -2.94
CA THR A 69 6.67 -5.35 -2.71
C THR A 69 7.45 -5.51 -1.41
N THR A 70 8.44 -4.63 -1.17
CA THR A 70 9.24 -4.63 0.05
C THR A 70 8.37 -4.46 1.28
N THR A 71 7.50 -3.45 1.27
CA THR A 71 6.60 -3.13 2.38
C THR A 71 5.60 -4.28 2.63
N ALA A 72 4.98 -4.82 1.59
CA ALA A 72 4.03 -5.93 1.69
C ALA A 72 4.69 -7.21 2.24
N ASN A 73 5.90 -7.53 1.78
CA ASN A 73 6.66 -8.69 2.24
C ASN A 73 7.12 -8.52 3.70
N LEU A 74 7.62 -7.33 4.07
CA LEU A 74 8.03 -7.04 5.44
C LEU A 74 6.84 -7.12 6.39
N LEU A 75 5.71 -6.51 6.04
CA LEU A 75 4.49 -6.59 6.83
C LEU A 75 4.00 -8.04 7.00
N ALA A 76 3.94 -8.81 5.90
CA ALA A 76 3.54 -10.21 5.96
C ALA A 76 4.51 -11.05 6.81
N HIS A 77 5.81 -10.78 6.74
CA HIS A 77 6.82 -11.43 7.56
C HIS A 77 6.62 -11.11 9.05
N LEU A 78 6.47 -9.83 9.40
CA LEU A 78 6.25 -9.39 10.79
C LEU A 78 4.97 -9.97 11.38
N LEU A 79 3.87 -9.99 10.63
CA LEU A 79 2.60 -10.60 11.08
C LEU A 79 2.74 -12.11 11.30
N ARG A 80 3.45 -12.83 10.43
CA ARG A 80 3.71 -14.27 10.65
C ARG A 80 4.61 -14.49 11.87
N SER A 81 5.64 -13.67 12.03
CA SER A 81 6.56 -13.73 13.17
C SER A 81 5.87 -13.39 14.50
N SER A 82 4.80 -12.59 14.48
CA SER A 82 3.95 -12.34 15.66
C SER A 82 2.92 -13.44 15.94
N GLY A 83 2.88 -14.50 15.12
CA GLY A 83 1.98 -15.64 15.28
C GLY A 83 0.67 -15.55 14.50
N SER A 84 0.47 -14.48 13.70
CA SER A 84 -0.72 -14.36 12.85
C SER A 84 -0.57 -15.18 11.57
N SER A 85 -1.65 -15.86 11.16
CA SER A 85 -1.67 -16.56 9.88
C SER A 85 -1.97 -15.55 8.76
N THR A 86 -1.00 -15.35 7.86
CA THR A 86 -1.05 -14.29 6.85
C THR A 86 -0.72 -14.80 5.45
N VAL A 87 -1.58 -14.49 4.49
CA VAL A 87 -1.31 -14.66 3.06
C VAL A 87 -0.85 -13.34 2.45
N ASN A 88 0.08 -13.39 1.50
CA ASN A 88 0.39 -12.28 0.63
C ASN A 88 0.56 -12.74 -0.82
N ASN A 89 0.31 -11.86 -1.78
CA ASN A 89 0.61 -12.13 -3.18
C ASN A 89 2.13 -12.08 -3.44
N HIS A 90 2.58 -12.84 -4.43
CA HIS A 90 3.98 -12.87 -4.83
C HIS A 90 4.40 -11.57 -5.52
N GLU A 91 5.69 -11.29 -5.49
CA GLU A 91 6.30 -10.13 -6.15
C GLU A 91 5.86 -10.01 -7.62
N GLY A 92 5.42 -8.81 -8.01
CA GLY A 92 4.92 -8.52 -9.36
C GLY A 92 3.54 -9.10 -9.69
N ALA A 93 2.89 -9.81 -8.77
CA ALA A 93 1.52 -10.31 -8.94
C ALA A 93 0.49 -9.31 -8.40
N ASN A 94 0.66 -8.03 -8.72
CA ASN A 94 -0.04 -6.88 -8.13
C ASN A 94 -1.29 -6.41 -8.91
N MET A 95 -1.66 -7.15 -9.97
CA MET A 95 -2.93 -7.01 -10.66
C MET A 95 -4.00 -7.96 -10.08
N ILE A 96 -5.26 -7.75 -10.47
CA ILE A 96 -6.45 -8.56 -10.09
C ILE A 96 -6.17 -10.07 -10.11
N SER A 97 -5.56 -10.58 -11.19
CA SER A 97 -5.29 -12.01 -11.35
C SER A 97 -4.26 -12.54 -10.35
N GLY A 98 -3.27 -11.74 -9.98
CA GLY A 98 -2.26 -12.10 -8.99
C GLY A 98 -2.84 -12.11 -7.57
N VAL A 99 -3.65 -11.09 -7.23
CA VAL A 99 -4.43 -11.05 -5.98
C VAL A 99 -5.30 -12.29 -5.84
N VAL A 100 -6.13 -12.58 -6.85
CA VAL A 100 -7.02 -13.75 -6.83
C VAL A 100 -6.22 -15.06 -6.77
N THR A 101 -5.08 -15.15 -7.45
CA THR A 101 -4.21 -16.32 -7.39
C THR A 101 -3.72 -16.58 -5.97
N ALA A 102 -3.27 -15.53 -5.25
CA ALA A 102 -2.79 -15.65 -3.88
C ALA A 102 -3.90 -16.16 -2.95
N LEU A 103 -5.10 -15.58 -3.05
CA LEU A 103 -6.25 -15.99 -2.25
C LEU A 103 -6.68 -17.44 -2.56
N ILE A 104 -6.74 -17.83 -3.84
CA ILE A 104 -7.05 -19.21 -4.25
C ILE A 104 -6.03 -20.21 -3.70
N LYS A 105 -4.74 -19.85 -3.70
CA LYS A 105 -3.68 -20.71 -3.17
C LYS A 105 -3.81 -20.90 -1.66
N ASP A 106 -4.24 -19.87 -0.93
CA ASP A 106 -4.47 -19.92 0.53
C ASP A 106 -5.69 -20.76 0.91
N TRP A 107 -6.75 -20.76 0.11
CA TRP A 107 -7.95 -21.53 0.43
C TRP A 107 -7.70 -23.06 0.40
N THR A 108 -8.55 -23.88 0.99
CA THR A 108 -8.51 -25.34 0.89
C THR A 108 -9.43 -25.83 -0.25
N MET A 109 -9.32 -27.10 -0.63
CA MET A 109 -10.29 -27.70 -1.57
C MET A 109 -11.70 -27.80 -0.95
N LEU A 110 -11.80 -27.66 0.38
CA LEU A 110 -13.04 -27.65 1.16
C LEU A 110 -13.59 -26.24 1.39
N GLY A 111 -13.02 -25.22 0.73
CA GLY A 111 -13.57 -23.86 0.77
C GLY A 111 -13.26 -23.08 2.06
N GLU A 112 -12.20 -23.46 2.77
CA GLU A 112 -11.76 -22.77 4.00
C GLU A 112 -10.47 -22.01 3.73
N ARG A 113 -10.38 -20.76 4.20
CA ARG A 113 -9.15 -19.97 4.16
C ARG A 113 -8.17 -20.42 5.25
N ARG A 114 -6.88 -20.48 4.94
CA ARG A 114 -5.83 -20.90 5.89
C ARG A 114 -5.31 -19.73 6.72
N SER A 115 -5.34 -18.53 6.15
CA SER A 115 -4.80 -17.33 6.77
C SER A 115 -5.91 -16.42 7.29
N GLN A 116 -5.77 -15.84 8.47
CA GLN A 116 -6.70 -14.85 9.03
C GLN A 116 -6.56 -13.49 8.35
N ILE A 117 -5.33 -13.12 7.97
CA ILE A 117 -4.99 -11.81 7.41
C ILE A 117 -4.55 -11.97 5.95
N ALA A 118 -4.99 -11.07 5.08
CA ALA A 118 -4.47 -10.93 3.73
C ALA A 118 -3.70 -9.61 3.59
N VAL A 119 -2.44 -9.69 3.16
CA VAL A 119 -1.62 -8.53 2.79
C VAL A 119 -1.50 -8.50 1.27
N LEU A 120 -2.04 -7.47 0.64
CA LEU A 120 -2.19 -7.39 -0.81
C LEU A 120 -1.38 -6.23 -1.38
N GLU A 121 -0.33 -6.55 -2.12
CA GLU A 121 0.35 -5.60 -3.00
C GLU A 121 -0.54 -5.32 -4.21
N VAL A 122 -0.89 -4.05 -4.46
CA VAL A 122 -1.77 -3.66 -5.57
C VAL A 122 -1.14 -2.51 -6.36
N ASP A 123 -1.04 -2.73 -7.67
CA ASP A 123 -0.60 -1.74 -8.64
C ASP A 123 -1.51 -0.50 -8.65
N GLU A 124 -0.92 0.69 -8.74
CA GLU A 124 -1.62 1.96 -8.66
C GLU A 124 -2.66 2.15 -9.77
N GLY A 125 -2.45 1.58 -10.96
CA GLY A 125 -3.43 1.59 -12.05
C GLY A 125 -4.54 0.54 -11.87
N SER A 126 -4.33 -0.43 -10.97
CA SER A 126 -5.28 -1.51 -10.67
C SER A 126 -6.21 -1.20 -9.49
N VAL A 127 -5.90 -0.19 -8.68
CA VAL A 127 -6.67 0.16 -7.46
C VAL A 127 -8.16 0.32 -7.73
N GLY A 128 -8.53 0.96 -8.84
CA GLY A 128 -9.94 1.21 -9.20
C GLY A 128 -10.74 -0.03 -9.54
N LYS A 129 -10.08 -1.14 -9.87
CA LYS A 129 -10.75 -2.43 -10.11
C LYS A 129 -10.67 -3.36 -8.90
N VAL A 130 -9.63 -3.21 -8.08
CA VAL A 130 -9.35 -4.11 -6.95
C VAL A 130 -10.09 -3.66 -5.70
N PHE A 131 -9.91 -2.42 -5.27
CA PHE A 131 -10.38 -1.98 -3.95
C PHE A 131 -11.91 -1.90 -3.78
N PRO A 132 -12.74 -1.58 -4.80
CA PRO A 132 -14.19 -1.66 -4.62
C PRO A 132 -14.70 -3.07 -4.27
N SER A 133 -13.98 -4.10 -4.71
CA SER A 133 -14.30 -5.50 -4.40
C SER A 133 -13.63 -6.00 -3.12
N VAL A 134 -12.37 -5.60 -2.89
CA VAL A 134 -11.55 -6.08 -1.76
C VAL A 134 -11.89 -5.36 -0.46
N LYS A 135 -12.15 -4.05 -0.51
CA LYS A 135 -12.44 -3.16 0.63
C LYS A 135 -11.44 -3.35 1.79
N PRO A 136 -10.18 -2.93 1.63
CA PRO A 136 -9.16 -3.15 2.66
C PRO A 136 -9.52 -2.46 3.98
N ASP A 137 -9.18 -3.08 5.11
CA ASP A 137 -9.28 -2.46 6.43
C ASP A 137 -8.24 -1.34 6.61
N LEU A 138 -7.05 -1.56 6.05
CA LEU A 138 -5.93 -0.62 6.06
C LEU A 138 -5.34 -0.53 4.65
N LEU A 139 -5.20 0.68 4.13
CA LEU A 139 -4.48 0.97 2.91
C LEU A 139 -3.22 1.78 3.22
N VAL A 140 -2.07 1.18 2.91
CA VAL A 140 -0.75 1.83 2.98
C VAL A 140 -0.41 2.38 1.60
N VAL A 141 -0.10 3.67 1.52
CA VAL A 141 0.31 4.34 0.27
C VAL A 141 1.74 4.82 0.42
N THR A 142 2.65 4.23 -0.35
CA THR A 142 4.10 4.42 -0.15
C THR A 142 4.63 5.77 -0.66
N ASN A 143 4.43 6.02 -1.95
CA ASN A 143 4.88 7.22 -2.67
C ASN A 143 4.29 7.22 -4.08
N TYR A 144 4.35 8.36 -4.76
CA TYR A 144 3.98 8.51 -6.15
C TYR A 144 5.09 9.18 -6.95
N PHE A 145 5.91 8.37 -7.61
CA PHE A 145 6.99 8.80 -8.50
C PHE A 145 6.63 8.59 -9.98
N ARG A 146 7.29 9.32 -10.89
CA ARG A 146 7.23 9.03 -12.33
C ARG A 146 8.17 7.88 -12.65
N ASP A 147 7.60 6.78 -13.11
CA ASP A 147 8.39 5.59 -13.47
C ASP A 147 9.05 5.72 -14.86
N GLN A 148 8.52 6.55 -15.77
CA GLN A 148 9.06 6.78 -17.13
C GLN A 148 8.68 8.18 -17.66
N LEU A 149 9.58 8.84 -18.41
CA LEU A 149 9.43 10.23 -18.90
C LEU A 149 8.17 10.47 -19.78
N ASP A 150 7.61 9.43 -20.40
CA ASP A 150 6.51 9.53 -21.36
C ASP A 150 5.10 9.44 -20.72
N ARG A 151 5.01 9.31 -19.39
CA ARG A 151 3.77 9.00 -18.66
C ARG A 151 3.27 10.13 -17.75
N TYR A 152 3.42 11.38 -18.16
CA TYR A 152 2.91 12.53 -17.40
C TYR A 152 1.40 12.42 -17.10
N SER A 153 0.62 11.89 -18.04
CA SER A 153 -0.82 11.67 -17.86
C SER A 153 -1.15 10.65 -16.76
N ASP A 154 -0.23 9.74 -16.46
CA ASP A 154 -0.53 8.57 -15.64
C ASP A 154 -0.39 8.87 -14.15
N LEU A 155 0.52 9.78 -13.75
CA LEU A 155 0.70 10.15 -12.34
C LEU A 155 -0.53 10.88 -11.79
N ASP A 156 -0.95 11.97 -12.44
CA ASP A 156 -2.15 12.72 -12.06
C ASP A 156 -3.39 11.84 -12.18
N HIS A 157 -3.46 10.98 -13.20
CA HIS A 157 -4.56 10.02 -13.35
C HIS A 157 -4.62 9.05 -12.17
N ASN A 158 -3.48 8.49 -11.74
CA ASN A 158 -3.40 7.53 -10.65
C ASN A 158 -3.75 8.17 -9.31
N ILE A 159 -3.30 9.40 -9.04
CA ILE A 159 -3.66 10.15 -7.83
C ILE A 159 -5.17 10.44 -7.81
N ASN A 160 -5.73 10.93 -8.92
CA ASN A 160 -7.16 11.18 -9.04
C ASN A 160 -8.01 9.90 -9.02
N LEU A 161 -7.47 8.79 -9.53
CA LEU A 161 -8.09 7.48 -9.42
C LEU A 161 -8.13 7.04 -7.96
N LEU A 162 -7.01 7.10 -7.25
CA LEU A 162 -6.96 6.73 -5.83
C LEU A 162 -7.92 7.59 -5.01
N ARG A 163 -7.90 8.92 -5.18
CA ARG A 163 -8.80 9.84 -4.46
C ARG A 163 -10.27 9.46 -4.64
N ARG A 164 -10.72 9.21 -5.87
CA ARG A 164 -12.10 8.78 -6.15
C ARG A 164 -12.45 7.44 -5.50
N ILE A 165 -11.50 6.51 -5.46
CA ILE A 165 -11.72 5.19 -4.85
C ILE A 165 -11.76 5.29 -3.32
N LEU A 166 -11.01 6.22 -2.72
CA LEU A 166 -11.08 6.49 -1.29
C LEU A 166 -12.45 7.04 -0.87
N ASP A 167 -13.13 7.81 -1.72
CA ASP A 167 -14.51 8.27 -1.46
C ASP A 167 -15.50 7.09 -1.35
N GLU A 168 -15.23 5.98 -2.03
CA GLU A 168 -16.03 4.74 -1.95
C GLU A 168 -15.67 3.84 -0.76
N LEU A 169 -14.61 4.18 -0.01
CA LEU A 169 -14.03 3.38 1.06
C LEU A 169 -13.94 4.14 2.40
N PRO A 170 -15.03 4.76 2.90
CA PRO A 170 -14.99 5.66 4.05
C PRO A 170 -14.55 5.01 5.37
N GLN A 171 -14.56 3.68 5.44
CA GLN A 171 -14.17 2.89 6.62
C GLN A 171 -12.71 2.41 6.57
N THR A 172 -12.04 2.52 5.43
CA THR A 172 -10.65 2.08 5.27
C THR A 172 -9.72 3.03 6.00
N LEU A 173 -8.90 2.51 6.92
CA LEU A 173 -7.84 3.30 7.54
C LEU A 173 -6.76 3.59 6.51
N LEU A 174 -6.27 4.82 6.44
CA LEU A 174 -5.15 5.17 5.58
C LEU A 174 -3.87 5.33 6.39
N LEU A 175 -2.77 4.74 5.90
CA LEU A 175 -1.42 5.04 6.35
C LEU A 175 -0.65 5.67 5.17
N LEU A 176 -0.41 6.97 5.28
CA LEU A 176 0.06 7.81 4.19
C LEU A 176 1.45 8.36 4.48
N ASN A 177 2.32 8.40 3.46
CA ASN A 177 3.61 9.06 3.56
C ASN A 177 3.42 10.58 3.63
N ALA A 178 3.70 11.18 4.79
CA ALA A 178 3.61 12.62 5.03
C ALA A 178 4.59 13.41 4.17
N ASP A 179 5.72 12.78 3.81
CA ASP A 179 6.82 13.44 3.13
C ASP A 179 6.54 13.58 1.62
N ASP A 180 5.57 12.83 1.08
CA ASP A 180 5.14 12.93 -0.31
C ASP A 180 3.90 13.84 -0.45
N PRO A 181 4.02 15.04 -1.06
CA PRO A 181 2.87 15.92 -1.24
C PRO A 181 1.76 15.30 -2.10
N LEU A 182 2.08 14.39 -3.02
CA LEU A 182 1.11 13.74 -3.90
C LEU A 182 0.28 12.70 -3.14
N VAL A 183 0.92 11.94 -2.25
CA VAL A 183 0.23 10.97 -1.38
C VAL A 183 -0.70 11.70 -0.40
N VAL A 184 -0.22 12.81 0.19
CA VAL A 184 -1.05 13.63 1.08
C VAL A 184 -2.26 14.20 0.34
N THR A 185 -2.08 14.66 -0.91
CA THR A 185 -3.16 15.16 -1.77
C THR A 185 -4.21 14.09 -2.09
N ALA A 186 -3.78 12.84 -2.28
CA ALA A 186 -4.69 11.73 -2.59
C ALA A 186 -5.64 11.42 -1.41
N GLY A 187 -5.18 11.58 -0.16
CA GLY A 187 -5.91 11.17 1.04
C GLY A 187 -6.36 12.28 1.98
N CYS A 188 -6.13 13.56 1.68
CA CYS A 188 -6.38 14.68 2.59
C CYS A 188 -7.84 14.81 3.06
N ASP A 189 -8.79 14.37 2.22
CA ASP A 189 -10.22 14.46 2.51
C ASP A 189 -10.74 13.23 3.26
N HIS A 190 -9.92 12.18 3.40
CA HIS A 190 -10.34 10.94 4.02
C HIS A 190 -10.44 11.10 5.54
N SER A 191 -11.56 10.64 6.10
CA SER A 191 -11.88 10.89 7.52
C SER A 191 -10.96 10.17 8.51
N VAL A 192 -10.31 9.09 8.09
CA VAL A 192 -9.40 8.29 8.91
C VAL A 192 -8.06 8.09 8.20
N ALA A 193 -7.12 8.99 8.45
CA ALA A 193 -5.77 8.92 7.91
C ALA A 193 -4.75 9.12 9.04
N SER A 194 -3.74 8.26 9.05
CA SER A 194 -2.52 8.40 9.85
C SER A 194 -1.34 8.60 8.91
N TYR A 195 -0.33 9.28 9.42
CA TYR A 195 0.81 9.71 8.62
C TYR A 195 2.10 9.12 9.16
N TYR A 196 2.98 8.70 8.26
CA TYR A 196 4.35 8.34 8.61
C TYR A 196 5.34 9.22 7.84
N GLY A 197 6.56 9.37 8.34
CA GLY A 197 7.58 10.16 7.66
C GLY A 197 8.94 10.04 8.29
N VAL A 198 9.92 10.71 7.69
CA VAL A 198 11.33 10.59 8.07
C VAL A 198 11.87 11.98 8.40
N ALA A 199 12.42 12.13 9.60
CA ALA A 199 13.16 13.31 10.01
C ALA A 199 14.52 13.34 9.32
N SER A 200 14.94 14.53 8.88
CA SER A 200 16.31 14.74 8.41
C SER A 200 17.06 15.58 9.43
N GLU A 201 18.30 15.18 9.70
CA GLU A 201 19.26 15.97 10.47
C GLU A 201 20.02 16.98 9.58
N GLN A 202 19.95 16.80 8.26
CA GLN A 202 20.57 17.70 7.29
C GLN A 202 19.63 18.88 7.01
N LYS A 203 19.87 19.99 7.72
CA LYS A 203 19.30 21.30 7.35
C LYS A 203 20.00 21.80 6.08
N ASP A 204 19.22 22.31 5.14
CA ASP A 204 19.67 23.04 3.95
C ASP A 204 20.52 22.24 2.95
N GLN A 205 19.89 21.32 2.23
CA GLN A 205 20.27 21.09 0.83
C GLN A 205 19.36 21.90 -0.10
N THR A 206 19.42 23.23 0.01
CA THR A 206 19.04 24.13 -1.08
C THR A 206 20.14 24.07 -2.15
N GLY A 207 20.26 22.91 -2.79
CA GLY A 207 21.14 22.67 -3.93
C GLY A 207 20.30 22.59 -5.20
N ASP A 208 20.68 23.39 -6.18
CA ASP A 208 20.03 23.61 -7.47
C ASP A 208 19.66 22.36 -8.28
N CYS A 209 18.61 22.51 -9.09
CA CYS A 209 18.36 21.81 -10.35
C CYS A 209 18.09 20.29 -10.31
N GLU A 210 16.96 19.88 -9.72
CA GLU A 210 16.20 18.73 -10.23
C GLU A 210 14.76 19.16 -10.44
N ILE A 211 14.18 18.85 -11.61
CA ILE A 211 12.75 19.09 -11.89
C ILE A 211 11.96 18.14 -10.98
N ARG A 212 11.42 18.65 -9.87
CA ARG A 212 10.71 17.83 -8.87
C ARG A 212 9.26 17.62 -9.25
N GLU A 213 8.78 16.40 -9.06
CA GLU A 213 7.49 15.92 -9.60
C GLU A 213 6.29 16.47 -8.81
N GLY A 214 6.44 16.61 -7.49
CA GLY A 214 5.51 17.29 -6.58
C GLY A 214 5.97 18.70 -6.21
N SER A 215 6.56 19.44 -7.15
CA SER A 215 7.06 20.80 -6.89
C SER A 215 5.95 21.85 -6.74
N LEU A 216 4.74 21.56 -7.21
CA LEU A 216 3.62 22.48 -7.19
C LEU A 216 2.64 22.13 -6.07
N CYS A 217 2.11 23.17 -5.43
CA CYS A 217 1.08 23.04 -4.42
C CYS A 217 -0.24 22.59 -5.08
N PRO A 218 -0.89 21.53 -4.57
CA PRO A 218 -2.16 21.04 -5.13
C PRO A 218 -3.31 22.06 -4.94
N ASP A 219 -3.25 22.90 -3.92
CA ASP A 219 -4.34 23.83 -3.58
C ASP A 219 -4.28 25.13 -4.38
N CYS A 220 -3.08 25.68 -4.62
CA CYS A 220 -2.92 27.01 -5.23
C CYS A 220 -1.99 27.05 -6.45
N GLY A 221 -1.34 25.94 -6.81
CA GLY A 221 -0.43 25.86 -7.95
C GLY A 221 0.93 26.56 -7.78
N ALA A 222 1.20 27.20 -6.64
CA ALA A 222 2.51 27.80 -6.36
C ALA A 222 3.58 26.74 -6.07
N PHE A 223 4.86 27.07 -6.30
CA PHE A 223 5.96 26.17 -5.94
C PHE A 223 6.04 25.93 -4.42
N LEU A 224 6.20 24.67 -4.02
CA LEU A 224 6.42 24.27 -2.63
C LEU A 224 7.86 24.56 -2.20
N ALA A 225 8.01 25.16 -1.03
CA ALA A 225 9.29 25.31 -0.34
C ALA A 225 9.51 24.11 0.59
N TYR A 226 10.77 23.83 0.95
CA TYR A 226 11.16 22.68 1.78
C TYR A 226 12.07 23.13 2.92
N ASN A 227 11.77 22.70 4.14
CA ASN A 227 12.65 22.87 5.30
C ASN A 227 13.85 21.92 5.25
N TYR A 228 13.61 20.71 4.77
CA TYR A 228 14.63 19.71 4.47
C TYR A 228 14.11 18.78 3.39
N TYR A 229 15.07 18.09 2.78
CA TYR A 229 14.84 17.14 1.71
C TYR A 229 15.51 15.82 2.06
N ASN A 230 14.84 14.73 1.68
CA ASN A 230 15.38 13.38 1.81
C ASN A 230 15.82 12.86 0.43
N TYR A 231 14.87 12.61 -0.47
CA TYR A 231 15.12 12.29 -1.88
C TYR A 231 13.84 12.42 -2.72
N GLY A 232 13.96 12.56 -4.04
CA GLY A 232 12.84 12.73 -4.95
C GLY A 232 11.99 14.00 -4.76
N GLN A 233 10.76 13.82 -4.28
CA GLN A 233 9.91 14.90 -3.74
C GLN A 233 9.69 14.75 -2.22
N LEU A 234 10.34 13.78 -1.59
CA LEU A 234 10.11 13.47 -0.18
C LEU A 234 10.87 14.44 0.72
N GLY A 235 10.14 15.10 1.61
CA GLY A 235 10.73 15.95 2.63
C GLY A 235 9.71 16.80 3.36
N ALA A 236 10.21 17.76 4.15
CA ALA A 236 9.36 18.68 4.89
C ALA A 236 8.97 19.90 4.05
N TYR A 237 7.97 19.71 3.18
CA TYR A 237 7.43 20.76 2.33
C TYR A 237 6.41 21.67 3.02
N TYR A 238 6.30 22.90 2.53
CA TYR A 238 5.25 23.85 2.86
C TYR A 238 4.99 24.79 1.69
N CYS A 239 3.74 25.23 1.53
CA CYS A 239 3.39 26.25 0.57
C CYS A 239 3.62 27.64 1.18
N PRO A 240 4.36 28.56 0.53
CA PRO A 240 4.50 29.94 1.02
C PRO A 240 3.23 30.77 0.79
N ASN A 241 2.32 30.33 -0.09
CA ASN A 241 1.16 31.10 -0.54
C ASN A 241 -0.17 30.63 0.09
N CYS A 242 -0.25 29.41 0.62
CA CYS A 242 -1.48 28.87 1.21
C CYS A 242 -1.18 27.96 2.42
N THR A 243 -2.20 27.30 2.96
CA THR A 243 -2.07 26.47 4.19
C THR A 243 -1.54 25.06 3.96
N PHE A 244 -1.43 24.62 2.69
CA PHE A 244 -0.92 23.30 2.36
C PHE A 244 0.52 23.11 2.83
N ARG A 245 0.76 22.08 3.62
CA ARG A 245 2.07 21.76 4.18
C ARG A 245 2.13 20.29 4.57
N ARG A 246 3.34 19.78 4.77
CA ARG A 246 3.56 18.45 5.32
C ARG A 246 2.77 18.26 6.62
N PRO A 247 1.89 17.25 6.71
CA PRO A 247 1.18 16.93 7.94
C PRO A 247 2.16 16.40 8.98
N VAL A 248 1.84 16.57 10.26
CA VAL A 248 2.65 16.04 11.35
C VAL A 248 2.48 14.52 11.40
N PRO A 249 3.56 13.73 11.18
CA PRO A 249 3.48 12.27 11.20
C PRO A 249 3.11 11.73 12.57
N ASP A 250 2.29 10.68 12.59
CA ASP A 250 2.04 9.84 13.75
C ASP A 250 3.19 8.85 13.98
N PHE A 251 3.91 8.49 12.92
CA PHE A 251 5.10 7.63 12.96
C PHE A 251 6.28 8.37 12.34
N LEU A 252 7.29 8.73 13.13
CA LEU A 252 8.45 9.50 12.66
C LEU A 252 9.75 8.72 12.87
N ALA A 253 10.47 8.43 11.79
CA ALA A 253 11.82 7.87 11.87
C ALA A 253 12.86 8.99 12.07
N SER A 254 13.83 8.80 12.96
CA SER A 254 14.97 9.71 13.19
C SER A 254 16.25 8.94 13.53
N GLU A 255 17.39 9.65 13.65
CA GLU A 255 18.68 9.06 14.02
C GLU A 255 19.08 7.88 13.12
N ILE A 256 19.04 8.11 11.80
CA ILE A 256 19.21 7.07 10.79
C ILE A 256 20.68 6.78 10.56
N GLN A 257 21.05 5.50 10.66
CA GLN A 257 22.37 4.97 10.37
C GLN A 257 22.25 3.90 9.29
N ASP A 258 22.94 4.08 8.16
CA ASP A 258 22.92 3.19 7.00
C ASP A 258 24.35 2.75 6.68
N ASP A 259 24.93 1.95 7.59
CA ASP A 259 26.29 1.40 7.44
C ASP A 259 26.21 -0.06 6.95
N ASP A 260 26.44 -1.02 7.84
CA ASP A 260 26.35 -2.45 7.52
C ASP A 260 24.91 -2.96 7.47
N TYR A 261 24.05 -2.32 8.27
CA TYR A 261 22.63 -2.56 8.44
C TYR A 261 21.95 -1.20 8.65
N LEU A 262 20.66 -1.15 8.33
CA LEU A 262 19.85 0.03 8.55
C LEU A 262 19.34 0.05 10.00
N GLU A 263 19.63 1.11 10.73
CA GLU A 263 19.16 1.33 12.10
C GLU A 263 18.61 2.74 12.26
N PHE A 264 17.48 2.86 12.96
CA PHE A 264 16.85 4.15 13.25
C PHE A 264 15.91 4.07 14.46
N ILE A 265 15.54 5.23 15.01
CA ILE A 265 14.55 5.34 16.08
C ILE A 265 13.20 5.71 15.46
N LEU A 266 12.18 4.92 15.75
CA LEU A 266 10.80 5.19 15.40
C LEU A 266 10.09 5.84 16.60
N HIS A 267 9.64 7.07 16.41
CA HIS A 267 8.78 7.79 17.36
C HIS A 267 7.32 7.52 16.99
N VAL A 268 6.56 6.96 17.91
CA VAL A 268 5.14 6.64 17.76
C VAL A 268 4.32 7.62 18.57
N CYS A 269 3.67 8.55 17.88
CA CYS A 269 2.76 9.53 18.45
C CYS A 269 1.37 8.93 18.59
N GLN A 270 0.92 8.71 19.82
CA GLN A 270 -0.47 8.33 20.07
C GLN A 270 -1.39 9.56 20.01
N ARG A 271 -2.14 9.73 18.93
CA ARG A 271 -3.24 10.69 18.87
C ARG A 271 -4.53 10.05 19.40
N LYS A 272 -5.16 10.68 20.40
CA LYS A 272 -6.51 10.32 20.87
C LYS A 272 -7.63 11.01 20.06
N GLY A 273 -7.30 11.90 19.11
CA GLY A 273 -8.26 12.55 18.20
C GLY A 273 -7.61 13.42 17.12
N ARG A 274 -8.41 13.85 16.11
CA ARG A 274 -7.98 14.57 14.89
C ARG A 274 -7.25 15.90 15.14
N ASN A 275 -7.48 16.55 16.29
CA ASN A 275 -6.95 17.87 16.63
C ASN A 275 -6.14 17.90 17.94
N GLU A 276 -5.77 16.75 18.50
CA GLU A 276 -5.00 16.71 19.74
C GLU A 276 -3.49 16.71 19.46
N ASN A 277 -2.75 17.48 20.25
CA ASN A 277 -1.29 17.47 20.24
C ASN A 277 -0.79 16.09 20.70
N CYS A 278 0.22 15.56 20.00
CA CYS A 278 0.91 14.31 20.38
C CYS A 278 1.37 14.42 21.83
N SER A 279 0.77 13.62 22.71
CA SER A 279 0.87 13.83 24.17
C SER A 279 1.95 12.96 24.82
N THR A 280 2.37 11.88 24.15
CA THR A 280 3.46 10.98 24.54
C THR A 280 3.95 10.23 23.30
N ALA A 281 5.25 10.36 22.98
CA ALA A 281 5.89 9.61 21.92
C ALA A 281 6.57 8.37 22.52
N ASP A 282 6.05 7.18 22.21
CA ASP A 282 6.78 5.94 22.50
C ASP A 282 7.90 5.82 21.48
N THR A 283 9.13 5.52 21.92
CA THR A 283 10.28 5.37 21.02
C THR A 283 10.68 3.91 20.90
N VAL A 284 10.81 3.41 19.68
CA VAL A 284 11.26 2.05 19.37
C VAL A 284 12.51 2.12 18.52
N ARG A 285 13.59 1.44 18.93
CA ARG A 285 14.79 1.31 18.10
C ARG A 285 14.62 0.12 17.15
N LEU A 286 14.72 0.38 15.86
CA LEU A 286 14.56 -0.63 14.81
C LEU A 286 15.89 -0.88 14.10
N ARG A 287 16.15 -2.15 13.79
CA ARG A 287 17.33 -2.60 13.06
C ARG A 287 16.92 -3.60 12.00
N ALA A 288 17.31 -3.35 10.76
CA ALA A 288 17.01 -4.21 9.61
C ALA A 288 18.29 -4.59 8.86
N GLN A 289 18.38 -5.85 8.41
CA GLN A 289 19.43 -6.31 7.50
C GLN A 289 19.14 -5.89 6.05
N MET A 290 18.89 -4.60 5.87
CA MET A 290 18.68 -3.94 4.60
C MET A 290 19.64 -2.76 4.51
N ARG A 291 19.95 -2.33 3.30
CA ARG A 291 20.79 -1.16 3.04
C ARG A 291 20.04 -0.17 2.16
N GLY A 292 20.45 1.08 2.20
CA GLY A 292 19.89 2.16 1.40
C GLY A 292 18.83 2.93 2.16
N PHE A 293 19.08 4.21 2.36
CA PHE A 293 18.20 5.18 3.03
C PHE A 293 16.72 5.09 2.64
N TYR A 294 16.41 4.85 1.36
CA TYR A 294 15.02 4.73 0.89
C TYR A 294 14.25 3.58 1.57
N ASN A 295 14.94 2.55 2.08
CA ASN A 295 14.30 1.46 2.80
C ASN A 295 13.79 1.87 4.19
N VAL A 296 14.23 3.00 4.75
CA VAL A 296 13.64 3.55 5.98
C VAL A 296 12.15 3.83 5.78
N TYR A 297 11.74 4.26 4.58
CA TYR A 297 10.32 4.50 4.27
C TYR A 297 9.50 3.21 4.10
N ASN A 298 10.15 2.08 3.81
CA ASN A 298 9.48 0.79 3.62
C ASN A 298 9.33 0.00 4.94
N ILE A 299 10.15 0.33 5.95
CA ILE A 299 10.19 -0.31 7.27
C ILE A 299 9.27 0.41 8.23
#